data_AF-A0A5D0RE03-F1
#
_entry.id   AF-A0A5D0RE03-F1
#
_cell.length_a   1.000
_cell.length_b   1.000
_cell.length_c   1.000
_cell.angle_alpha   90.00
_cell.angle_beta   90.00
_cell.angle_gamma   90.00
#
_symmetry.space_group_name_H-M   'P 1'
#
loop_
_entity.id
_entity.type
_entity.pdbx_description
1 polymer ?
#
loop_
_entity_poly.entity_id
_entity_poly.type
_entity_poly.pdbx_seq_one_letter_code
_entity_poly.pdbx_strand_id
1 'polypeptide(L)'
;MNKIFTFLCFISIWTISNAQPYTVEELQKKFKPENYAEKVLLEFQKSIEHLEEKPDLYEYIPGEVIAWSLMDGRFLLNSMFLIKNDSIKAVEALPKGDDFLTKLNSYVPEKSRFIYGRELWTLPAVKGKLADNSYLIRVNVKSYNPRPYEPSPDILTYNLEYTTKDFLNFRLTRLKNAHSEEWIEAGEY
;
A
#
# COMPACT_ATOMS: atom_id res chain seq x y z
N MET A 1 30.93 -41.48 53.34
CA MET A 1 30.28 -40.16 53.26
C MET A 1 30.43 -39.65 51.84
N ASN A 2 29.37 -39.74 51.04
CA ASN A 2 29.38 -39.37 49.62
C ASN A 2 29.26 -37.85 49.48
N LYS A 3 30.20 -37.24 48.75
CA LYS A 3 30.15 -35.82 48.35
C LYS A 3 29.24 -35.71 47.12
N ILE A 4 28.09 -35.05 47.29
CA ILE A 4 27.20 -34.71 46.17
C ILE A 4 27.81 -33.48 45.48
N PHE A 5 28.23 -33.65 44.23
CA PHE A 5 28.72 -32.60 43.36
C PHE A 5 27.50 -32.01 42.65
N THR A 6 27.06 -30.82 43.04
CA THR A 6 25.93 -30.14 42.40
C THR A 6 26.44 -29.39 41.17
N PHE A 7 26.14 -29.94 39.99
CA PHE A 7 26.42 -29.30 38.70
C PHE A 7 25.34 -28.25 38.42
N LEU A 8 25.70 -26.97 38.47
CA LEU A 8 24.85 -25.86 38.07
C LEU A 8 24.84 -25.76 36.54
N CYS A 9 23.81 -26.32 35.90
CA CYS A 9 23.52 -26.04 34.49
C CYS A 9 23.02 -24.59 34.38
N PHE A 10 23.87 -23.70 33.86
CA PHE A 10 23.42 -22.43 33.30
C PHE A 10 22.65 -22.71 32.01
N ILE A 11 21.33 -22.65 32.08
CA ILE A 11 20.48 -22.62 30.90
C ILE A 11 20.63 -21.21 30.31
N SER A 12 21.47 -21.06 29.29
CA SER A 12 21.49 -19.87 28.45
C SER A 12 20.19 -19.82 27.67
N ILE A 13 19.26 -18.98 28.15
CA ILE A 13 18.09 -18.59 27.37
C ILE A 13 18.64 -17.70 26.25
N TRP A 14 18.82 -18.28 25.07
CA TRP A 14 18.99 -17.51 23.85
C TRP A 14 17.67 -16.82 23.57
N THR A 15 17.52 -15.57 24.04
CA THR A 15 16.49 -14.69 23.49
C THR A 15 16.92 -14.38 22.06
N ILE A 16 16.23 -14.99 21.09
CA ILE A 16 16.29 -14.53 19.71
C ILE A 16 15.69 -13.13 19.71
N SER A 17 16.55 -12.12 19.88
CA SER A 17 16.15 -10.73 19.65
C SER A 17 16.06 -10.58 18.14
N ASN A 18 14.87 -10.78 17.57
CA ASN A 18 14.61 -10.29 16.22
C ASN A 18 14.89 -8.79 16.25
N ALA A 19 15.94 -8.37 15.53
CA ALA A 19 16.28 -6.96 15.45
C ALA A 19 15.14 -6.24 14.75
N GLN A 20 14.59 -5.21 15.40
CA GLN A 20 13.56 -4.35 14.84
C GLN A 20 14.00 -3.83 13.46
N PRO A 21 13.18 -3.90 12.39
CA PRO A 21 13.61 -3.51 11.05
C PRO A 21 14.04 -2.04 10.91
N TYR A 22 13.43 -1.16 11.72
CA TYR A 22 13.77 0.25 11.84
C TYR A 22 13.70 0.70 13.30
N THR A 23 14.59 1.61 13.72
CA THR A 23 14.44 2.38 14.96
C THR A 23 13.62 3.66 14.72
N VAL A 24 13.07 4.27 15.78
CA VAL A 24 12.38 5.58 15.66
C VAL A 24 13.31 6.66 15.11
N GLU A 25 14.58 6.67 15.50
CA GLU A 25 15.58 7.61 14.98
C GLU A 25 15.84 7.42 13.48
N GLU A 26 15.84 6.17 12.99
CA GLU A 26 15.92 5.88 11.56
C GLU A 26 14.67 6.35 10.82
N LEU A 27 13.49 6.15 11.40
CA LEU A 27 12.23 6.66 10.84
C LEU A 27 12.21 8.19 10.81
N GLN A 28 12.72 8.88 11.82
CA GLN A 28 12.87 10.35 11.86
C GLN A 28 13.88 10.89 10.86
N LYS A 29 14.88 10.09 10.45
CA LYS A 29 15.81 10.48 9.38
C LYS A 29 15.19 10.24 8.01
N LYS A 30 14.37 9.19 7.89
CA LYS A 30 13.71 8.80 6.64
C LYS A 30 12.52 9.68 6.31
N PHE A 31 11.67 9.94 7.29
CA PHE A 31 10.52 10.82 7.22
C PHE A 31 10.91 12.17 7.83
N LYS A 32 10.55 13.28 7.19
CA LYS A 32 10.97 14.60 7.66
C LYS A 32 10.48 14.85 9.11
N PRO A 33 11.38 14.98 10.10
CA PRO A 33 11.02 14.87 11.52
C PRO A 33 10.08 15.98 11.99
N GLU A 34 10.11 17.16 11.37
CA GLU A 34 9.20 18.27 11.65
C GLU A 34 7.72 17.96 11.39
N ASN A 35 7.42 16.89 10.64
CA ASN A 35 6.06 16.53 10.26
C ASN A 35 5.43 15.45 11.16
N TYR A 36 6.19 14.86 12.10
CA TYR A 36 5.71 13.70 12.87
C TYR A 36 5.99 13.84 14.37
N ALA A 37 4.95 13.65 15.17
CA ALA A 37 5.12 13.38 16.58
C ALA A 37 5.81 12.01 16.79
N GLU A 38 6.67 11.90 17.79
CA GLU A 38 7.40 10.65 18.11
C GLU A 38 6.45 9.45 18.28
N LYS A 39 5.30 9.66 18.92
CA LYS A 39 4.27 8.62 19.09
C LYS A 39 3.73 8.06 17.78
N VAL A 40 3.61 8.89 16.74
CA VAL A 40 3.16 8.45 15.40
C VAL A 40 4.20 7.51 14.79
N LEU A 41 5.48 7.83 14.95
CA LEU A 41 6.58 6.99 14.45
C LEU A 41 6.71 5.70 15.25
N LEU A 42 6.46 5.72 16.56
CA LEU A 42 6.38 4.51 17.40
C LEU A 42 5.23 3.60 16.98
N GLU A 43 4.04 4.16 16.71
CA GLU A 43 2.90 3.37 16.20
C GLU A 43 3.21 2.78 14.82
N PHE A 44 3.87 3.55 13.94
CA PHE A 44 4.27 3.07 12.63
C PHE A 44 5.33 1.97 12.72
N GLN A 45 6.32 2.10 13.60
CA GLN A 45 7.35 1.09 13.88
C GLN A 45 6.71 -0.25 14.32
N LYS A 46 5.72 -0.21 15.21
CA LYS A 46 4.97 -1.41 15.62
C LYS A 46 4.26 -2.10 14.46
N SER A 47 3.85 -1.35 13.42
CA SER A 47 3.23 -1.94 12.24
C SER A 47 4.20 -2.77 11.38
N ILE A 48 5.50 -2.64 11.59
CA ILE A 48 6.54 -3.35 10.83
C ILE A 48 7.45 -4.23 11.69
N GLU A 49 7.29 -4.24 13.02
CA GLU A 49 8.19 -4.96 13.94
C GLU A 49 8.19 -6.49 13.75
N HIS A 50 7.11 -7.02 13.21
CA HIS A 50 6.91 -8.45 12.98
C HIS A 50 7.41 -8.92 11.62
N LEU A 51 7.90 -8.00 10.78
CA LEU A 51 8.40 -8.33 9.44
C LEU A 51 9.81 -8.93 9.56
N GLU A 52 10.03 -10.05 8.88
CA GLU A 52 11.34 -10.73 8.86
C GLU A 52 12.39 -9.94 8.08
N GLU A 53 11.95 -9.20 7.05
CA GLU A 53 12.78 -8.38 6.19
C GLU A 53 12.45 -6.89 6.35
N LYS A 54 13.43 -6.05 6.00
CA LYS A 54 13.30 -4.60 6.08
C LYS A 54 12.39 -4.09 4.97
N PRO A 55 11.20 -3.52 5.26
CA PRO A 55 10.31 -3.03 4.22
C PRO A 55 10.84 -1.75 3.58
N ASP A 56 10.39 -1.49 2.35
CA ASP A 56 10.44 -0.18 1.73
C ASP A 56 9.45 0.76 2.42
N LEU A 57 9.87 1.99 2.68
CA LEU A 57 9.06 3.02 3.35
C LEU A 57 8.73 4.16 2.38
N TYR A 58 7.48 4.62 2.42
CA TYR A 58 6.97 5.69 1.56
C TYR A 58 6.35 6.81 2.40
N GLU A 59 6.74 8.04 2.09
CA GLU A 59 6.07 9.26 2.54
C GLU A 59 5.35 9.86 1.32
N TYR A 60 4.06 9.56 1.19
CA TYR A 60 3.29 10.06 0.05
C TYR A 60 2.86 11.51 0.25
N ILE A 61 2.40 11.85 1.46
CA ILE A 61 2.08 13.21 1.88
C ILE A 61 2.75 13.44 3.24
N PRO A 62 3.75 14.33 3.34
CA PRO A 62 4.46 14.56 4.59
C PRO A 62 3.52 14.89 5.75
N GLY A 63 3.65 14.14 6.84
CA GLY A 63 2.83 14.29 8.06
C GLY A 63 1.39 13.78 7.95
N GLU A 64 0.98 13.25 6.80
CA GLU A 64 -0.42 12.88 6.57
C GLU A 64 -0.61 11.47 6.01
N VAL A 65 0.19 11.04 5.02
CA VAL A 65 0.07 9.71 4.42
C VAL A 65 1.43 9.04 4.28
N ILE A 66 1.62 7.96 5.02
CA ILE A 66 2.81 7.11 4.99
C ILE A 66 2.44 5.67 4.71
N ALA A 67 3.38 4.88 4.20
CA ALA A 67 3.17 3.47 3.92
C ALA A 67 4.45 2.67 4.03
N TRP A 68 4.30 1.35 4.07
CA TRP A 68 5.39 0.42 3.86
C TRP A 68 4.97 -0.68 2.88
N SER A 69 5.95 -1.27 2.18
CA SER A 69 5.76 -2.51 1.43
C SER A 69 6.95 -3.44 1.55
N LEU A 70 6.70 -4.73 1.49
CA LEU A 70 7.72 -5.77 1.51
C LEU A 70 7.35 -6.90 0.56
N MET A 71 8.33 -7.44 -0.15
CA MET A 71 8.16 -8.69 -0.88
C MET A 71 8.48 -9.85 0.06
N ASP A 72 7.46 -10.59 0.49
CA ASP A 72 7.59 -11.82 1.26
C ASP A 72 7.52 -13.02 0.30
N GLY A 73 8.70 -13.42 -0.19
CA GLY A 73 8.84 -14.45 -1.22
C GLY A 73 8.13 -14.09 -2.52
N ARG A 74 6.89 -14.59 -2.71
CA ARG A 74 6.05 -14.31 -3.89
C ARG A 74 4.89 -13.35 -3.62
N PHE A 75 4.73 -12.89 -2.38
CA PHE A 75 3.62 -12.04 -1.98
C PHE A 75 4.10 -10.63 -1.66
N LEU A 76 3.44 -9.64 -2.25
CA LEU A 76 3.66 -8.25 -1.89
C LEU A 76 2.78 -7.87 -0.70
N LEU A 77 3.39 -7.73 0.47
CA LEU A 77 2.77 -7.20 1.67
C LEU A 77 2.89 -5.68 1.68
N ASN A 78 1.86 -4.99 2.14
CA ASN A 78 1.88 -3.54 2.26
C ASN A 78 0.87 -3.07 3.29
N SER A 79 1.08 -1.86 3.80
CA SER A 79 0.06 -1.12 4.54
C SER A 79 0.25 0.37 4.31
N MET A 80 -0.87 1.09 4.17
CA MET A 80 -0.91 2.54 4.08
C MET A 80 -1.63 3.10 5.29
N PHE A 81 -1.13 4.21 5.82
CA PHE A 81 -1.65 4.84 7.02
C PHE A 81 -1.96 6.31 6.77
N LEU A 82 -3.12 6.73 7.24
CA LEU A 82 -3.53 8.11 7.35
C LEU A 82 -3.25 8.61 8.77
N ILE A 83 -2.52 9.70 8.90
CA ILE A 83 -2.23 10.34 10.17
C ILE A 83 -3.28 11.40 10.43
N LYS A 84 -4.01 11.24 11.55
CA LYS A 84 -5.01 12.22 12.00
C LYS A 84 -4.97 12.33 13.50
N ASN A 85 -4.98 13.56 13.99
CA ASN A 85 -4.92 13.86 15.42
C ASN A 85 -3.86 13.01 16.09
N ASP A 86 -2.65 13.02 15.52
CA ASP A 86 -1.49 12.49 16.23
C ASP A 86 -1.51 10.95 16.44
N SER A 87 -2.33 10.24 15.65
CA SER A 87 -2.41 8.77 15.60
C SER A 87 -2.43 8.29 14.15
N ILE A 88 -2.03 7.03 13.93
CA ILE A 88 -2.12 6.40 12.61
C ILE A 88 -3.38 5.56 12.48
N LYS A 89 -4.01 5.62 11.30
CA LYS A 89 -5.12 4.73 10.92
C LYS A 89 -4.77 4.02 9.63
N ALA A 90 -4.79 2.70 9.62
CA ALA A 90 -4.65 1.93 8.39
C ALA A 90 -5.80 2.25 7.42
N VAL A 91 -5.46 2.47 6.16
CA VAL A 91 -6.40 2.77 5.08
C VAL A 91 -6.11 1.89 3.88
N GLU A 92 -7.15 1.56 3.11
CA GLU A 92 -6.98 0.92 1.82
C GLU A 92 -7.12 1.95 0.71
N ALA A 93 -6.13 1.99 -0.18
CA ALA A 93 -6.12 2.93 -1.31
C ALA A 93 -6.69 2.31 -2.59
N LEU A 94 -7.05 1.02 -2.58
CA LEU A 94 -7.75 0.39 -3.70
C LEU A 94 -9.27 0.54 -3.52
N PRO A 95 -10.01 0.99 -4.55
CA PRO A 95 -11.46 0.98 -4.52
C PRO A 95 -11.98 -0.47 -4.46
N LYS A 96 -13.12 -0.67 -3.79
CA LYS A 96 -13.79 -1.98 -3.68
C LYS A 96 -15.27 -1.97 -4.11
N GLY A 97 -15.81 -0.79 -4.39
CA GLY A 97 -17.23 -0.63 -4.71
C GLY A 97 -17.54 -1.02 -6.15
N ASP A 98 -18.64 -1.76 -6.34
CA ASP A 98 -19.12 -2.17 -7.66
C ASP A 98 -19.41 -0.96 -8.57
N ASP A 99 -19.84 0.16 -8.01
CA ASP A 99 -20.08 1.41 -8.75
C ASP A 99 -18.79 1.94 -9.40
N PHE A 100 -17.68 1.89 -8.67
CA PHE A 100 -16.38 2.29 -9.20
C PHE A 100 -15.96 1.36 -10.34
N LEU A 101 -16.08 0.04 -10.13
CA LEU A 101 -15.73 -0.96 -11.13
C LEU A 101 -16.60 -0.87 -12.38
N THR A 102 -17.90 -0.60 -12.22
CA THR A 102 -18.86 -0.42 -13.30
C THR A 102 -18.53 0.81 -14.12
N LYS A 103 -18.27 1.94 -13.46
CA LYS A 103 -17.82 3.17 -14.12
C LYS A 103 -16.51 2.95 -14.86
N LEU A 104 -15.52 2.32 -14.24
CA LEU A 104 -14.23 2.03 -14.86
C LEU A 104 -14.39 1.13 -16.11
N ASN A 105 -15.22 0.10 -16.04
CA ASN A 105 -15.49 -0.80 -17.17
C ASN A 105 -16.22 -0.13 -18.33
N SER A 106 -16.91 1.00 -18.11
CA SER A 106 -17.56 1.74 -19.20
C SER A 106 -16.59 2.44 -20.16
N TYR A 107 -15.32 2.58 -19.78
CA TYR A 107 -14.28 3.25 -20.58
C TYR A 107 -13.43 2.29 -21.42
N VAL A 108 -13.68 0.99 -21.34
CA VAL A 108 -12.90 -0.02 -22.06
C VAL A 108 -13.80 -0.85 -22.99
N PRO A 109 -13.25 -1.38 -24.10
CA PRO A 109 -14.02 -2.22 -25.02
C PRO A 109 -14.59 -3.45 -24.31
N GLU A 110 -15.72 -3.98 -24.78
CA GLU A 110 -16.42 -5.10 -24.12
C GLU A 110 -15.54 -6.34 -23.84
N LYS A 111 -14.55 -6.59 -24.69
CA LYS A 111 -13.57 -7.70 -24.58
C LYS A 111 -12.47 -7.44 -23.55
N SER A 112 -12.43 -6.27 -22.94
CA SER A 112 -11.48 -5.83 -21.92
C SER A 112 -12.27 -5.41 -20.69
N ARG A 113 -12.09 -6.12 -19.58
CA ARG A 113 -12.80 -5.81 -18.33
C ARG A 113 -11.85 -5.80 -17.16
N PHE A 114 -12.03 -4.85 -16.27
CA PHE A 114 -11.40 -4.83 -14.96
C PHE A 114 -12.24 -5.65 -13.98
N ILE A 115 -11.52 -6.39 -13.13
CA ILE A 115 -12.07 -7.07 -11.97
C ILE A 115 -11.16 -6.80 -10.78
N TYR A 116 -11.69 -6.94 -9.57
CA TYR A 116 -10.86 -6.91 -8.37
C TYR A 116 -10.13 -8.24 -8.20
N GLY A 117 -8.82 -8.17 -8.01
CA GLY A 117 -7.94 -9.33 -7.85
C GLY A 117 -6.50 -8.90 -7.63
N ARG A 118 -5.78 -9.56 -6.71
CA ARG A 118 -4.46 -9.11 -6.23
C ARG A 118 -3.40 -8.97 -7.31
N GLU A 119 -3.46 -9.76 -8.38
CA GLU A 119 -2.43 -9.77 -9.43
C GLU A 119 -2.72 -8.79 -10.59
N LEU A 120 -3.90 -8.17 -10.57
CA LEU A 120 -4.32 -7.26 -11.65
C LEU A 120 -4.03 -5.81 -11.33
N TRP A 121 -3.88 -5.46 -10.06
CA TRP A 121 -3.66 -4.08 -9.61
C TRP A 121 -2.29 -3.97 -8.96
N THR A 122 -1.51 -2.97 -9.35
CA THR A 122 -0.27 -2.64 -8.63
C THR A 122 -0.58 -1.98 -7.29
N LEU A 123 0.45 -1.75 -6.46
CA LEU A 123 0.29 -0.92 -5.26
C LEU A 123 -0.18 0.49 -5.66
N PRO A 124 -1.25 1.01 -5.05
CA PRO A 124 -1.65 2.39 -5.24
C PRO A 124 -0.63 3.35 -4.62
N ALA A 125 -0.34 4.43 -5.34
CA ALA A 125 0.50 5.51 -4.85
C ALA A 125 -0.32 6.80 -4.73
N VAL A 126 -0.36 7.39 -3.53
CA VAL A 126 -0.92 8.73 -3.35
C VAL A 126 0.07 9.74 -3.95
N LYS A 127 -0.38 10.48 -4.97
CA LYS A 127 0.44 11.43 -5.73
C LYS A 127 0.46 12.83 -5.14
N GLY A 128 -0.59 13.20 -4.42
CA GLY A 128 -0.75 14.54 -3.91
C GLY A 128 -2.11 14.75 -3.27
N LYS A 129 -2.26 15.88 -2.59
CA LYS A 129 -3.54 16.38 -2.09
C LYS A 129 -3.97 17.55 -2.95
N LEU A 130 -5.22 17.51 -3.42
CA LEU A 130 -5.81 18.53 -4.27
C LEU A 130 -6.40 19.68 -3.44
N ALA A 131 -6.71 20.79 -4.09
CA ALA A 131 -7.23 22.00 -3.44
C ALA A 131 -8.55 21.78 -2.69
N ASP A 132 -9.35 20.79 -3.08
CA ASP A 132 -10.60 20.44 -2.44
C ASP A 132 -10.45 19.43 -1.28
N ASN A 133 -9.20 19.21 -0.85
CA ASN A 133 -8.76 18.24 0.16
C ASN A 133 -8.93 16.76 -0.22
N SER A 134 -9.15 16.44 -1.49
CA SER A 134 -9.06 15.04 -1.94
C SER A 134 -7.62 14.60 -2.17
N TYR A 135 -7.34 13.32 -1.97
CA TYR A 135 -6.08 12.68 -2.34
C TYR A 135 -6.19 12.15 -3.77
N LEU A 136 -5.22 12.50 -4.62
CA LEU A 136 -5.06 11.90 -5.94
C LEU A 136 -4.26 10.60 -5.80
N ILE A 137 -4.83 9.49 -6.23
CA ILE A 137 -4.20 8.18 -6.21
C ILE A 137 -3.95 7.73 -7.64
N ARG A 138 -2.76 7.18 -7.89
CA ARG A 138 -2.41 6.54 -9.14
C ARG A 138 -2.15 5.05 -8.93
N VAL A 139 -2.65 4.24 -9.84
CA VAL A 139 -2.39 2.80 -9.86
C VAL A 139 -2.32 2.31 -11.30
N ASN A 140 -1.59 1.22 -11.54
CA ASN A 140 -1.65 0.52 -12.80
C ASN A 140 -2.52 -0.72 -12.62
N VAL A 141 -3.43 -0.94 -13.56
CA VAL A 141 -4.32 -2.10 -13.57
C VAL A 141 -4.25 -2.82 -14.90
N LYS A 142 -4.24 -4.14 -14.87
CA LYS A 142 -4.39 -4.98 -16.04
C LYS A 142 -5.87 -5.28 -16.24
N SER A 143 -6.35 -4.98 -17.44
CA SER A 143 -7.64 -5.48 -17.90
C SER A 143 -7.55 -6.97 -18.19
N TYR A 144 -8.71 -7.63 -18.21
CA TYR A 144 -8.85 -9.06 -18.39
C TYR A 144 -9.77 -9.35 -19.58
N ASN A 145 -9.46 -10.38 -20.38
CA ASN A 145 -10.34 -10.85 -21.44
C ASN A 145 -11.16 -12.05 -20.95
N PRO A 146 -12.49 -11.92 -20.80
CA PRO A 146 -13.32 -12.97 -20.22
C PRO A 146 -13.51 -14.21 -21.09
N ARG A 147 -13.11 -14.23 -22.39
CA ARG A 147 -13.11 -15.44 -23.25
C ARG A 147 -12.48 -15.20 -24.65
N PRO A 148 -11.66 -16.14 -25.17
CA PRO A 148 -11.06 -17.28 -24.48
C PRO A 148 -10.04 -16.82 -23.43
N TYR A 149 -9.79 -17.67 -22.42
CA TYR A 149 -8.81 -17.46 -21.34
C TYR A 149 -7.36 -17.57 -21.87
N GLU A 150 -7.06 -16.93 -22.99
CA GLU A 150 -5.75 -16.94 -23.61
C GLU A 150 -5.06 -15.60 -23.32
N PRO A 151 -3.74 -15.61 -23.02
CA PRO A 151 -2.95 -14.38 -23.02
C PRO A 151 -3.06 -13.71 -24.39
N SER A 152 -3.97 -12.74 -24.50
CA SER A 152 -4.16 -11.96 -25.72
C SER A 152 -3.32 -10.68 -25.64
N PRO A 153 -2.80 -10.15 -26.77
CA PRO A 153 -2.34 -8.76 -26.85
C PRO A 153 -3.41 -7.74 -26.39
N ASP A 154 -4.67 -8.16 -26.25
CA ASP A 154 -5.78 -7.36 -25.71
C ASP A 154 -5.77 -7.20 -24.17
N ILE A 155 -4.91 -7.92 -23.43
CA ILE A 155 -4.66 -7.65 -22.00
C ILE A 155 -3.85 -6.36 -21.92
N LEU A 156 -4.58 -5.26 -21.83
CA LEU A 156 -4.00 -3.93 -21.75
C LEU A 156 -3.74 -3.56 -20.29
N THR A 157 -2.59 -2.95 -20.05
CA THR A 157 -2.31 -2.25 -18.80
C THR A 157 -2.83 -0.82 -18.94
N TYR A 158 -3.55 -0.37 -17.93
CA TYR A 158 -4.05 1.00 -17.83
C TYR A 158 -3.44 1.68 -16.63
N ASN A 159 -3.07 2.95 -16.81
CA ASN A 159 -2.77 3.85 -15.72
C ASN A 159 -4.09 4.51 -15.31
N LEU A 160 -4.49 4.36 -14.06
CA LEU A 160 -5.68 5.00 -13.51
C LEU A 160 -5.30 6.10 -12.55
N GLU A 161 -6.08 7.17 -12.58
CA GLU A 161 -6.11 8.16 -11.53
C GLU A 161 -7.52 8.30 -10.98
N TYR A 162 -7.62 8.31 -9.67
CA TYR A 162 -8.87 8.51 -8.95
C TYR A 162 -8.61 9.29 -7.68
N THR A 163 -9.69 9.85 -7.14
CA THR A 163 -9.65 10.68 -5.94
C THR A 163 -10.46 10.10 -4.81
N THR A 164 -10.07 10.40 -3.59
CA THR A 164 -10.83 10.11 -2.38
C THR A 164 -10.59 11.18 -1.33
N LYS A 165 -11.57 11.46 -0.45
CA LYS A 165 -11.39 12.34 0.71
C LYS A 165 -11.20 11.57 2.02
N ASP A 166 -11.56 10.29 2.02
CA ASP A 166 -11.76 9.48 3.21
C ASP A 166 -11.17 8.06 3.12
N PHE A 167 -10.62 7.67 1.97
CA PHE A 167 -10.18 6.31 1.65
C PHE A 167 -11.31 5.26 1.78
N LEU A 168 -12.55 5.70 1.58
CA LEU A 168 -13.74 4.85 1.55
C LEU A 168 -14.48 5.02 0.22
N ASN A 169 -14.68 6.28 -0.17
CA ASN A 169 -15.38 6.66 -1.38
C ASN A 169 -14.37 7.13 -2.42
N PHE A 170 -14.35 6.44 -3.56
CA PHE A 170 -13.41 6.71 -4.64
C PHE A 170 -14.14 7.20 -5.87
N ARG A 171 -13.57 8.19 -6.54
CA ARG A 171 -14.09 8.74 -7.79
C ARG A 171 -13.03 8.61 -8.86
N LEU A 172 -13.32 7.84 -9.91
CA LEU A 172 -12.49 7.76 -11.09
C LEU A 172 -12.33 9.17 -11.68
N THR A 173 -11.09 9.59 -11.90
CA THR A 173 -10.77 10.90 -12.47
C THR A 173 -10.40 10.77 -13.93
N ARG A 174 -9.50 9.84 -14.25
CA ARG A 174 -9.08 9.58 -15.62
C ARG A 174 -8.34 8.27 -15.76
N LEU A 175 -8.24 7.80 -16.98
CA LEU A 175 -7.50 6.59 -17.32
C LEU A 175 -6.78 6.75 -18.66
N LYS A 176 -5.68 6.03 -18.83
CA LYS A 176 -5.06 5.84 -20.15
C LYS A 176 -4.53 4.44 -20.30
N ASN A 177 -4.50 3.95 -21.53
CA ASN A 177 -3.67 2.79 -21.87
C ASN A 177 -2.21 3.15 -21.56
N ALA A 178 -1.47 2.25 -20.91
CA ALA A 178 -0.07 2.48 -20.52
C ALA A 178 0.86 2.80 -21.70
N HIS A 179 0.49 2.38 -22.92
CA HIS A 179 1.21 2.67 -24.16
C HIS A 179 0.71 3.92 -24.90
N SER A 180 -0.31 4.60 -24.38
CA SER A 180 -0.81 5.87 -24.90
C SER A 180 -0.32 7.04 -24.06
N GLU A 181 -0.19 8.21 -24.67
CA GLU A 181 -0.02 9.47 -23.94
C GLU A 181 -1.34 10.17 -23.62
N GLU A 182 -2.39 9.83 -24.35
CA GLU A 182 -3.70 10.46 -24.22
C GLU A 182 -4.45 9.94 -23.00
N TRP A 183 -4.87 10.87 -22.14
CA TRP A 183 -5.74 10.60 -21.01
C TRP A 183 -7.20 10.75 -21.41
N ILE A 184 -8.00 9.77 -21.01
CA ILE A 184 -9.46 9.83 -21.07
C ILE A 184 -9.93 10.35 -19.72
N GLU A 185 -10.47 11.57 -19.70
CA GLU A 185 -11.09 12.14 -18.51
C GLU A 185 -12.41 11.44 -18.21
N ALA A 186 -12.60 11.04 -16.96
CA ALA A 186 -13.82 10.40 -16.54
C ALA A 186 -14.90 11.45 -16.31
N GLY A 187 -16.06 11.28 -16.96
CA GLY A 187 -17.23 12.11 -16.71
C GLY A 187 -17.78 11.93 -15.29
N GLU A 188 -18.63 12.86 -14.86
CA GLU A 188 -19.23 12.89 -13.53
C GLU A 188 -19.98 11.59 -13.17
N TYR A 189 -20.12 11.35 -11.85
CA TYR A 189 -20.83 10.21 -11.26
C TYR A 189 -22.32 10.50 -11.13
#